data_AF-A0A2V8PGC8-F1
#
_entry.id   AF-A0A2V8PGC8-F1
#
_cell.length_a   1.000
_cell.length_b   1.000
_cell.length_c   1.000
_cell.angle_alpha   90.00
_cell.angle_beta   90.00
_cell.angle_gamma   90.00
#
_symmetry.space_group_name_H-M   'P 1'
#
loop_
_entity.id
_entity.type
_entity.pdbx_description
1 polymer ?
#
loop_
_entity_poly.entity_id
_entity_poly.type
_entity_poly.pdbx_seq_one_letter_code
_entity_poly.pdbx_strand_id
1 'polypeptide(L)' 'MAAKRADYFAAGTLVVWDVDLLSPDVIKSYNAGDPETPKTFRRGEIADAEPAVPGWRISVDELFS' A
#
# COMPACT_ATOMS: atom_id res chain seq x y z
N MET A 1 -3.83 -7.17 10.66
CA MET A 1 -3.18 -5.90 10.23
C MET A 1 -3.85 -4.64 10.77
N ALA A 2 -5.18 -4.61 10.97
CA ALA A 2 -5.91 -3.40 11.39
C ALA A 2 -5.34 -2.63 12.59
N ALA A 3 -5.07 -3.32 13.71
CA ALA A 3 -4.54 -2.68 14.91
C ALA A 3 -3.17 -2.02 14.70
N LYS A 4 -2.24 -2.70 14.01
CA LYS A 4 -0.89 -2.17 13.74
C LYS A 4 -0.91 -0.92 12.85
N ARG A 5 -1.84 -0.86 11.88
CA ARG A 5 -1.97 0.31 10.99
C ARG A 5 -2.36 1.56 11.76
N ALA A 6 -3.24 1.44 12.75
CA ALA A 6 -3.64 2.57 13.60
C ALA A 6 -2.44 3.16 14.34
N ASP A 7 -1.57 2.30 14.90
CA ASP A 7 -0.35 2.74 15.56
C ASP A 7 0.63 3.42 14.59
N TYR A 8 0.77 2.90 13.37
CA TYR A 8 1.61 3.53 12.35
C TYR A 8 1.11 4.92 11.93
N PHE A 9 -0.19 5.07 11.72
CA PHE A 9 -0.79 6.37 11.41
C PHE A 9 -0.68 7.34 12.59
N ALA A 10 -0.86 6.88 13.83
CA ALA A 10 -0.66 7.69 15.03
C ALA A 10 0.80 8.17 15.18
N ALA A 11 1.76 7.39 14.68
CA ALA A 11 3.18 7.76 14.63
C ALA A 11 3.55 8.68 13.44
N GLY A 12 2.58 9.15 12.65
CA GLY A 12 2.80 10.07 11.52
C GLY A 12 3.12 9.39 10.18
N THR A 13 2.88 8.08 10.07
CA THR A 13 2.95 7.40 8.77
C THR A 13 1.85 7.93 7.86
N LEU A 14 2.14 8.20 6.59
CA LEU A 14 1.15 8.74 5.64
C LEU A 14 0.47 7.66 4.81
N VAL A 15 1.20 6.59 4.48
CA VAL A 15 0.74 5.47 3.66
C VAL A 15 1.30 4.17 4.22
N VAL A 16 0.46 3.14 4.32
CA VAL A 16 0.87 1.77 4.69
C VAL A 16 0.49 0.82 3.57
N TRP A 17 1.45 0.03 3.11
CA TRP A 17 1.20 -1.07 2.18
C TRP A 17 1.09 -2.39 2.93
N ASP A 18 0.00 -3.10 2.72
CA ASP A 18 -0.16 -4.50 3.09
C ASP A 18 0.06 -5.34 1.83
N VAL A 19 1.15 -6.11 1.80
CA VAL A 19 1.57 -6.86 0.61
C VAL A 19 1.34 -8.35 0.84
N ASP A 20 0.54 -8.96 -0.02
CA ASP A 20 0.25 -10.40 -0.02
C ASP A 20 0.52 -10.98 -1.42
N LEU A 21 1.70 -11.57 -1.59
CA LEU A 21 2.13 -12.17 -2.86
C LEU A 21 1.37 -13.46 -3.22
N LEU A 22 0.60 -14.03 -2.28
CA LEU A 22 -0.22 -15.22 -2.53
C LEU A 22 -1.66 -14.86 -2.93
N SER A 23 -2.05 -13.60 -2.74
CA SER A 23 -3.35 -13.04 -3.08
C SER A 23 -3.36 -12.44 -4.50
N PRO A 24 -4.48 -12.50 -5.23
CA PRO A 24 -4.65 -11.74 -6.48
C PRO A 24 -4.65 -10.22 -6.25
N ASP A 25 -5.06 -9.79 -5.06
CA ASP A 25 -4.95 -8.41 -4.59
C ASP A 25 -3.61 -8.26 -3.87
N VAL A 26 -2.56 -7.96 -4.64
CA VAL A 26 -1.16 -8.05 -4.20
C VAL A 26 -0.81 -6.98 -3.18
N ILE A 27 -1.22 -5.74 -3.42
CA ILE A 27 -0.91 -4.60 -2.55
C ILE A 27 -2.21 -3.93 -2.14
N LYS A 28 -2.43 -3.75 -0.84
CA LYS A 28 -3.48 -2.88 -0.31
C LYS A 28 -2.80 -1.67 0.32
N SER A 29 -2.88 -0.54 -0.36
CA SER A 29 -2.33 0.74 0.09
C SER A 29 -3.38 1.50 0.89
N TYR A 30 -3.10 1.74 2.17
CA TYR A 30 -3.95 2.49 3.10
C TYR A 30 -3.37 3.88 3.29
N ASN A 31 -4.18 4.91 3.06
CA ASN A 31 -3.81 6.30 3.29
C ASN A 31 -4.24 6.75 4.69
N ALA A 32 -3.46 7.59 5.36
CA ALA A 32 -3.82 8.12 6.68
C ALA A 32 -5.15 8.91 6.70
N GLY A 33 -5.51 9.55 5.58
CA GLY A 33 -6.77 10.29 5.42
C GLY A 33 -7.98 9.41 5.10
N ASP A 34 -7.76 8.18 4.60
CA ASP A 34 -8.80 7.18 4.35
C ASP A 34 -8.28 5.76 4.65
N PRO A 35 -8.12 5.42 5.95
CA PRO A 35 -7.49 4.17 6.37
C PRO A 35 -8.40 2.95 6.25
N GLU A 36 -9.69 3.13 5.95
CA GLU A 36 -10.66 2.04 5.80
C GLU A 36 -10.87 1.63 4.33
N THR A 37 -10.54 2.52 3.39
CA THR A 37 -10.70 2.28 1.95
C THR A 37 -9.34 2.12 1.25
N PRO A 38 -8.75 0.92 1.22
CA PRO A 38 -7.47 0.74 0.56
C PRO A 38 -7.58 0.89 -0.95
N LYS A 39 -6.53 1.46 -1.55
CA LYS A 39 -6.27 1.32 -2.98
C LYS A 39 -5.57 -0.01 -3.21
N THR A 40 -6.20 -0.89 -3.98
CA THR A 40 -5.66 -2.21 -4.29
C THR A 40 -4.91 -2.20 -5.61
N PHE A 41 -3.70 -2.78 -5.63
CA PHE A 41 -2.92 -3.01 -6.84
C PHE A 41 -2.67 -4.49 -7.06
N ARG A 42 -2.72 -4.90 -8.33
CA ARG A 42 -2.61 -6.29 -8.80
C ARG A 42 -1.43 -6.43 -9.76
N ARG A 43 -1.06 -7.67 -10.05
CA ARG A 43 -0.05 -7.98 -11.08
C ARG A 43 -0.43 -7.35 -12.42
N GLY A 44 0.57 -6.85 -13.15
CA GLY A 44 0.38 -6.06 -14.37
C GLY A 44 0.05 -4.58 -14.14
N GLU A 45 -0.24 -4.14 -12.91
CA GLU A 45 -0.49 -2.74 -12.59
C GLU A 45 0.77 -2.03 -12.07
N ILE A 46 0.72 -0.70 -12.05
CA ILE A 46 1.75 0.16 -11.48
C ILE A 46 1.24 0.66 -10.13
N ALA A 47 1.96 0.33 -9.07
CA ALA A 47 1.65 0.78 -7.72
C ALA A 47 2.38 2.10 -7.40
N ASP A 48 1.76 2.92 -6.56
CA ASP A 48 2.29 4.20 -6.10
C ASP A 48 2.16 4.34 -4.58
N ALA A 49 3.05 5.13 -3.99
CA ALA A 49 3.08 5.42 -2.56
C ALA A 49 2.70 6.88 -2.27
N GLU A 50 1.85 7.49 -3.11
CA GLU A 50 1.40 8.86 -2.89
C GLU A 50 0.50 8.95 -1.65
N PRO A 51 0.65 9.99 -0.80
CA PRO A 51 1.59 11.11 -0.88
C PRO A 51 2.91 10.88 -0.13
N ALA A 52 3.15 9.68 0.42
CA ALA A 52 4.33 9.39 1.25
C ALA A 52 5.64 9.48 0.45
N VAL A 53 5.63 9.07 -0.83
CA VAL A 53 6.78 9.16 -1.73
C VAL A 53 6.35 9.76 -3.08
N PRO A 54 6.40 11.09 -3.23
CA PRO A 54 5.93 11.76 -4.44
C PRO A 54 6.69 11.32 -5.71
N GLY A 55 5.94 10.97 -6.74
CA GLY A 55 6.45 10.54 -8.05
C GLY A 55 7.02 9.11 -8.09
N TRP A 56 7.13 8.43 -6.95
CA TRP A 56 7.61 7.05 -6.92
C TRP A 56 6.53 6.07 -7.39
N ARG A 57 6.94 5.14 -8.24
CA ARG A 57 6.10 4.12 -8.84
C ARG A 57 6.90 2.83 -9.00
N ILE A 58 6.25 1.69 -8.89
CA ILE A 58 6.84 0.38 -9.14
C ILE A 58 5.85 -0.51 -9.89
N SER A 59 6.33 -1.33 -10.81
CA SER A 59 5.50 -2.40 -11.38
C SER A 59 5.22 -3.44 -10.30
N VAL A 60 3.96 -3.84 -10.12
CA VAL A 60 3.61 -4.88 -9.13
C VAL A 60 4.30 -6.21 -9.45
N ASP A 61 4.59 -6.48 -10.73
CA ASP A 61 5.32 -7.69 -11.12
C ASP A 61 6.78 -7.71 -10.64
N GLU A 62 7.40 -6.55 -10.37
CA GLU A 62 8.76 -6.50 -9.81
C GLU A 62 8.84 -7.07 -8.39
N LEU A 63 7.72 -7.11 -7.64
CA LEU A 63 7.67 -7.71 -6.30
C LEU A 63 7.78 -9.24 -6.31
N PHE A 64 7.68 -9.87 -7.49
CA PHE A 64 7.77 -11.32 -7.68
C PHE A 64 9.11 -11.77 -8.27
N SER A 65 10.04 -10.85 -8.52
CA SER A 65 11.35 -11.14 -9.11
C SER A 65 12.37 -11.68 -8.13
#